data_AF-A0AAN7K7W6-F1
#
_entry.id   AF-A0AAN7K7W6-F1
#
_cell.length_a   1.000
_cell.length_b   1.000
_cell.length_c   1.000
_cell.angle_alpha   90.00
_cell.angle_beta   90.00
_cell.angle_gamma   90.00
#
_symmetry.space_group_name_H-M   'P 1'
#
loop_
_entity.id
_entity.type
_entity.pdbx_description
1 polymer ?
#
loop_
_entity_poly.entity_id
_entity_poly.type
_entity_poly.pdbx_seq_one_letter_code
_entity_poly.pdbx_strand_id
1 'polypeptide(L)' 'MAEPADFVHILDAESGYTTGQEIDLFGEIAGLSFSPDNEAFFVGISDRTYGSLLEFTRRHCNEYLEVVI' A
#
# COMPACT_ATOMS: atom_id res chain seq x y z
N MET A 1 -8.34 2.32 -6.91
CA MET A 1 -9.39 3.21 -6.36
C MET A 1 -9.49 2.89 -4.88
N ALA A 2 -9.23 3.85 -4.00
CA ALA A 2 -9.36 3.63 -2.55
C ALA A 2 -10.77 4.05 -2.13
N GLU A 3 -11.50 3.12 -1.53
CA GLU A 3 -12.81 3.42 -0.96
C GLU A 3 -12.62 4.04 0.43
N PRO A 4 -13.55 4.88 0.93
CA PRO A 4 -13.42 5.53 2.23
C PRO A 4 -13.46 4.58 3.44
N ALA A 5 -13.58 3.26 3.21
CA ALA A 5 -13.52 2.24 4.23
C ALA A 5 -12.66 1.06 3.75
N ASP A 6 -11.67 0.74 4.57
CA ASP A 6 -10.90 -0.49 4.67
C ASP A 6 -9.98 -0.94 3.52
N PHE A 7 -10.24 -0.55 2.26
CA PHE A 7 -9.48 -1.08 1.12
C PHE A 7 -8.68 -0.04 0.34
N VAL A 8 -7.37 -0.34 0.18
CA VAL A 8 -6.48 0.37 -0.72
C VAL A 8 -6.02 -0.55 -1.84
N HIS A 9 -6.35 -0.18 -3.08
CA HIS A 9 -5.91 -0.88 -4.29
C HIS A 9 -4.80 -0.12 -4.99
N ILE A 10 -3.62 -0.72 -5.06
CA ILE A 10 -2.48 -0.26 -5.86
C ILE A 10 -2.51 -1.02 -7.18
N LEU A 11 -2.62 -0.30 -8.30
CA LEU A 11 -2.68 -0.90 -9.64
C LEU A 11 -1.46 -0.47 -10.45
N ASP A 12 -0.86 -1.42 -11.16
CA ASP A 12 0.24 -1.16 -12.06
C ASP A 12 -0.28 -0.66 -13.42
N ALA A 13 0.05 0.59 -13.75
CA ALA A 13 -0.39 1.21 -14.99
C ALA A 13 0.40 0.71 -16.22
N GLU A 14 1.65 0.27 -16.03
CA GLU A 14 2.53 -0.20 -17.12
C GLU A 14 2.05 -1.54 -17.69
N SER A 15 1.56 -2.43 -16.83
CA SER A 15 0.95 -3.72 -17.20
C SER A 15 -0.49 -3.56 -17.72
N GLY A 16 -1.01 -2.33 -17.86
CA GLY A 16 -2.37 -2.09 -18.32
C GLY A 16 -3.44 -2.40 -17.25
N TYR A 17 -3.14 -2.12 -15.97
CA TYR A 17 -4.03 -2.34 -14.83
C TYR A 17 -4.38 -3.81 -14.56
N THR A 18 -3.66 -4.76 -15.15
CA THR A 18 -3.89 -6.20 -14.93
C THR A 18 -3.32 -6.70 -13.62
N THR A 19 -2.31 -6.01 -13.10
CA THR A 19 -1.57 -6.39 -11.90
C THR A 19 -1.85 -5.37 -10.81
N GLY A 20 -2.21 -5.86 -9.63
CA GLY A 20 -2.51 -5.00 -8.50
C GLY A 20 -2.26 -5.67 -7.16
N GLN A 21 -2.07 -4.83 -6.15
CA GLN A 21 -1.99 -5.24 -4.76
C GLN A 21 -3.15 -4.62 -4.00
N GLU A 22 -3.83 -5.45 -3.21
CA GLU A 22 -4.86 -5.02 -2.27
C GLU A 22 -4.26 -4.98 -0.87
N ILE A 23 -4.49 -3.89 -0.15
CA ILE A 23 -4.10 -3.71 1.23
C ILE A 23 -5.39 -3.44 2.03
N ASP A 24 -5.69 -4.38 2.92
CA ASP A 24 -6.81 -4.31 3.87
C ASP A 24 -6.33 -3.67 5.17
N LEU A 25 -6.93 -2.54 5.54
CA LEU A 25 -6.56 -1.71 6.68
C LEU A 25 -7.80 -1.37 7.50
N PHE A 26 -7.76 -1.55 8.80
CA PHE A 26 -8.88 -1.15 9.65
C PHE A 26 -8.83 0.36 9.95
N GLY A 27 -9.90 1.07 9.62
CA GLY A 27 -10.14 2.46 10.05
C GLY A 27 -10.34 3.45 8.90
N GLU A 28 -10.76 4.67 9.24
CA GLU A 28 -11.03 5.71 8.24
C GLU A 28 -9.72 6.25 7.63
N ILE A 29 -9.59 6.14 6.31
CA ILE A 29 -8.42 6.61 5.57
C ILE A 29 -8.48 8.14 5.47
N ALA A 30 -7.56 8.85 6.13
CA ALA A 30 -7.42 10.29 6.00
C ALA A 30 -6.62 10.72 4.78
N GLY A 31 -5.69 9.88 4.31
CA GLY A 31 -4.83 10.25 3.21
C GLY A 31 -3.89 9.13 2.76
N LEU A 32 -3.46 9.24 1.50
CA LEU A 32 -2.58 8.31 0.82
C LEU A 32 -1.49 9.14 0.13
N SER A 33 -0.22 8.75 0.25
CA SER A 33 0.86 9.42 -0.49
C SER A 33 1.91 8.41 -0.92
N PHE A 34 2.35 8.52 -2.17
CA PHE A 34 3.55 7.85 -2.64
C PHE A 34 4.77 8.72 -2.37
N SER A 35 5.89 8.08 -2.07
CA SER A 35 7.19 8.71 -2.11
C SER A 35 7.55 9.06 -3.57
N PRO A 36 8.24 10.18 -3.83
CA PRO A 36 8.61 10.60 -5.19
C PRO A 36 9.51 9.61 -5.94
N ASP A 37 10.17 8.69 -5.22
CA ASP A 37 10.98 7.59 -5.76
C ASP A 37 10.16 6.32 -6.06
N ASN A 38 8.87 6.31 -5.73
CA ASN A 38 7.98 5.15 -5.85
C ASN A 38 8.47 3.91 -5.06
N GLU A 39 9.29 4.13 -4.02
CA GLU A 39 9.81 3.06 -3.15
C GLU A 39 9.00 2.93 -1.86
N ALA A 40 8.30 3.98 -1.44
CA ALA A 40 7.45 3.95 -0.24
C ALA A 40 6.04 4.47 -0.51
N PHE A 41 5.07 3.89 0.20
CA PHE A 41 3.66 4.24 0.16
C PHE A 41 3.15 4.44 1.58
N PHE A 42 2.55 5.60 1.83
CA PHE A 42 2.09 6.02 3.14
C PHE A 42 0.56 6.06 3.19
N VAL A 43 0.00 5.47 4.25
CA VAL A 43 -1.43 5.50 4.52
C VAL A 43 -1.67 6.10 5.90
N GLY A 44 -2.36 7.25 5.92
CA GLY A 44 -2.81 7.88 7.15
C GLY A 44 -4.19 7.36 7.54
N ILE A 45 -4.29 6.79 8.74
CA ILE A 45 -5.55 6.38 9.36
C ILE A 45 -5.95 7.46 10.37
N SER A 46 -7.14 8.02 10.19
CA SER A 46 -7.74 9.00 11.08
C SER A 46 -8.98 8.40 11.74
N ASP A 47 -8.82 7.26 12.42
CA ASP A 47 -9.87 6.74 13.29
C ASP A 47 -9.85 7.47 14.65
N ARG A 48 -11.03 7.65 15.24
CA ARG A 48 -11.19 8.32 16.54
C ARG A 48 -10.51 7.56 17.69
N THR A 49 -10.23 6.28 17.50
CA THR A 49 -9.67 5.36 18.51
C THR A 49 -8.20 5.03 18.23
N TYR A 50 -7.82 4.93 16.95
CA TYR A 50 -6.47 4.55 16.53
C TYR A 50 -6.02 5.39 15.33
N GLY A 51 -5.58 6.62 15.60
CA GLY A 51 -4.85 7.42 14.62
C GLY A 51 -3.46 6.83 14.41
N SER A 52 -3.16 6.33 13.21
CA SER A 52 -1.87 5.72 12.88
C SER A 52 -1.41 6.07 11.47
N LEU A 53 -0.10 6.12 11.26
CA LEU A 53 0.51 6.25 9.94
C LEU A 53 1.17 4.92 9.59
N LEU A 54 0.72 4.27 8.52
CA LEU A 54 1.32 3.05 7.99
C LEU A 54 2.25 3.42 6.84
N GLU A 55 3.44 2.84 6.85
CA GLU A 55 4.43 2.95 5.78
C GLU A 55 4.63 1.57 5.15
N PHE A 56 4.48 1.50 3.84
CA PHE A 56 4.72 0.33 3.02
C PHE A 56 5.90 0.59 2.11
N THR A 57 6.99 -0.15 2.29
CA THR A 57 8.12 -0.12 1.36
C THR A 57 7.91 -1.15 0.25
N ARG A 58 8.21 -0.78 -0.98
CA ARG A 58 8.24 -1.68 -2.13
C ARG A 58 9.22 -2.80 -1.84
N ARG A 59 8.73 -4.04 -1.75
CA ARG A 59 9.62 -5.19 -1.74
C ARG A 59 10.29 -5.32 -3.10
N HIS A 60 11.60 -5.13 -3.14
CA HIS A 60 12.40 -5.65 -4.24
C HIS A 60 12.43 -7.17 -4.06
N CYS A 61 11.66 -7.90 -4.88
CA CYS A 61 11.85 -9.34 -5.01
C CYS A 61 13.26 -9.58 -5.55
N ASN A 62 14.22 -9.76 -4.65
CA ASN A 62 15.51 -10.30 -5.00
C ASN A 62 15.29 -11.81 -5.08
N GLU A 63 14.95 -12.31 -6.28
CA GLU A 63 14.63 -13.71 -6.58
C GLU A 63 15.71 -14.70 -6.12
N TYR A 64 16.90 -14.19 -5.76
CA TYR A 64 18.02 -14.95 -5.22
C TYR A 64 17.89 -15.40 -3.75
N LEU A 65 17.02 -14.79 -2.94
CA LEU A 65 16.95 -15.06 -1.48
C LEU A 65 15.74 -15.92 -1.06
N GLU A 66 14.80 -16.20 -1.96
CA GLU A 66 13.59 -16.98 -1.69
C GLU A 66 13.76 -18.51 -1.90
N VAL A 67 14.99 -19.01 -2.13
CA VAL A 67 15.30 -20.45 -2.35
C VAL A 67 15.87 -21.15 -1.11
N VAL A 68 15.68 -20.59 0.09
CA VAL A 68 16.02 -21.31 1.34
C VAL A 68 14.89 -21.20 2.34
N ILE A 69 13.85 -22.05 2.19
CA ILE A 69 13.18 -22.73 3.32
C ILE A 69 12.63 -24.09 2.84
#